data_AF-A0A4R7FY62-F1
#
_entry.id   AF-A0A4R7FY62-F1
#
_cell.length_a   1.000
_cell.length_b   1.000
_cell.length_c   1.000
_cell.angle_alpha   90.00
_cell.angle_beta   90.00
_cell.angle_gamma   90.00
#
_symmetry.space_group_name_H-M   'P 1'
#
loop_
_entity.id
_entity.type
_entity.pdbx_description
1 polymer ?
#
loop_
_entity_poly.entity_id
_entity_poly.type
_entity_poly.pdbx_seq_one_letter_code
_entity_poly.pdbx_strand_id
1 'polypeptide(L)' 'MTPDQAKTLAADLDKVLKTPNVRESLLGLGAQPVGGTPEDFKQLIARETKKWTEIIQSSKIEKLN' A
#
# COMPACT_ATOMS: atom_id res chain seq x y z
N MET A 1 -8.80 4.89 -14.02
CA MET A 1 -7.50 5.60 -13.91
C MET A 1 -6.63 5.14 -15.06
N THR A 2 -6.16 6.06 -15.89
CA THR A 2 -5.16 5.76 -16.92
C THR A 2 -3.77 5.59 -16.27
N PRO A 3 -2.81 4.94 -16.94
CA PRO A 3 -1.44 4.79 -16.43
C PRO A 3 -0.79 6.13 -16.07
N ASP A 4 -0.98 7.16 -16.90
CA ASP A 4 -0.47 8.51 -16.63
C ASP A 4 -1.10 9.16 -15.40
N GLN A 5 -2.42 9.01 -15.21
CA GLN A 5 -3.09 9.52 -14.01
C GLN A 5 -2.54 8.87 -12.73
N ALA A 6 -2.28 7.55 -12.77
CA ALA A 6 -1.70 6.84 -11.63
C ALA A 6 -0.30 7.35 -11.29
N LYS A 7 0.52 7.57 -12.31
CA LYS A 7 1.89 8.06 -12.15
C LYS A 7 1.92 9.47 -11.55
N THR A 8 1.10 10.38 -12.07
CA THR A 8 1.01 11.75 -11.55
C THR A 8 0.56 11.75 -10.09
N LEU A 9 -0.51 11.01 -9.77
CA LEU A 9 -1.02 10.93 -8.40
C LEU A 9 0.02 10.33 -7.44
N ALA A 10 0.69 9.25 -7.82
CA ALA A 10 1.72 8.63 -6.99
C ALA A 10 2.87 9.61 -6.71
N ALA A 11 3.31 10.37 -7.71
CA ALA A 11 4.38 11.35 -7.57
C ALA A 11 4.00 12.49 -6.60
N ASP A 12 2.76 12.98 -6.67
CA ASP A 12 2.31 14.04 -5.77
C ASP A 12 2.10 13.54 -4.35
N LEU A 13 1.57 12.33 -4.17
CA LEU A 13 1.47 11.69 -2.85
C LEU A 13 2.85 11.45 -2.22
N ASP A 14 3.83 10.99 -3.00
CA ASP A 14 5.20 10.78 -2.50
C ASP A 14 5.83 12.08 -1.98
N LYS A 15 5.60 13.21 -2.66
CA LYS A 15 6.03 14.53 -2.16
C LYS A 15 5.38 14.88 -0.82
N VAL A 16 4.07 14.68 -0.71
CA VAL A 16 3.31 15.02 0.52
C VAL A 16 3.74 14.14 1.70
N LEU A 17 3.94 12.84 1.49
CA LEU A 17 4.39 11.89 2.52
C LEU A 17 5.81 12.19 3.05
N LYS A 18 6.61 12.91 2.27
CA LYS A 18 7.95 13.37 2.66
C LYS A 18 7.94 14.67 3.46
N THR A 19 6.82 15.37 3.52
CA THR A 19 6.73 16.60 4.34
C THR A 19 6.78 16.25 5.83
N PRO A 20 7.54 16.99 6.67
CA PRO A 20 7.71 16.65 8.08
C PRO A 20 6.39 16.54 8.84
N ASN A 21 5.51 17.53 8.70
CA ASN A 21 4.24 17.56 9.41
C ASN A 21 3.34 16.35 9.08
N VAL A 22 3.23 15.96 7.80
CA VAL A 22 2.44 14.79 7.40
C VAL A 22 3.07 13.51 7.90
N ARG A 23 4.40 13.40 7.79
CA ARG A 23 5.14 12.24 8.28
C ARG A 23 4.93 12.03 9.78
N GLU A 24 5.11 13.09 10.57
CA GLU A 24 4.92 13.05 12.02
C GLU A 24 3.47 12.72 12.41
N SER A 25 2.50 13.29 11.69
CA SER A 25 1.08 12.99 11.93
C SER A 25 0.76 11.52 11.68
N LEU A 26 1.25 10.93 10.57
CA LEU A 26 1.03 9.52 10.27
C LEU A 26 1.74 8.60 11.27
N LEU A 27 2.96 8.94 11.67
CA LEU A 27 3.68 8.22 12.73
C LEU A 27 2.92 8.27 14.06
N GLY A 28 2.34 9.42 14.41
CA GLY A 28 1.51 9.59 15.60
C GLY A 28 0.25 8.71 15.61
N LEU A 29 -0.25 8.32 14.44
CA LEU A 29 -1.36 7.37 14.27
C LEU A 29 -0.90 5.90 14.24
N GLY A 30 0.39 5.62 14.42
CA GLY A 30 0.96 4.29 14.31
C GLY A 30 1.13 3.79 12.86
N ALA A 31 1.03 4.69 11.87
CA ALA A 31 1.24 4.36 10.47
C ALA A 31 2.68 4.65 10.05
N GLN A 32 3.23 3.82 9.15
CA GLN A 32 4.54 4.05 8.54
C GLN A 32 4.38 4.57 7.10
N PRO A 33 4.70 5.84 6.82
CA PRO A 33 4.63 6.37 5.46
C PRO A 33 5.80 5.85 4.61
N VAL A 34 5.47 5.11 3.54
CA VAL A 34 6.46 4.49 2.63
C VAL A 34 6.59 5.24 1.30
N GLY A 35 5.47 5.69 0.71
CA GLY A 35 5.44 6.27 -0.63
C GLY A 35 5.73 5.22 -1.71
N GLY A 36 6.23 5.65 -2.88
CA GLY A 36 6.67 4.77 -3.96
C GLY A 36 5.98 5.02 -5.32
N THR A 37 6.27 4.15 -6.28
CA THR A 37 5.70 4.21 -7.64
C THR A 37 4.42 3.37 -7.76
N PRO A 38 3.61 3.57 -8.82
CA PRO A 38 2.46 2.69 -9.08
C PRO A 38 2.83 1.22 -9.24
N GLU A 39 4.02 0.92 -9.78
CA GLU A 39 4.50 -0.46 -9.93
C GLU A 39 4.89 -1.08 -8.58
N ASP A 40 5.48 -0.30 -7.66
CA ASP A 40 5.76 -0.76 -6.29
C ASP A 40 4.48 -1.17 -5.57
N PHE A 41 3.42 -0.38 -5.75
CA PHE A 41 2.11 -0.68 -5.17
C PHE A 41 1.48 -1.93 -5.80
N LYS A 42 1.58 -2.09 -7.13
CA LYS A 42 1.10 -3.30 -7.82
C LYS A 42 1.83 -4.56 -7.35
N GLN A 43 3.15 -4.49 -7.19
CA GLN A 43 3.95 -5.59 -6.66
C GLN A 43 3.58 -5.90 -5.19
N LEU A 44 3.29 -4.89 -4.37
CA LEU A 44 2.78 -5.06 -3.01
C LEU A 44 1.45 -5.82 -2.99
N ILE A 45 0.50 -5.45 -3.83
CA ILE A 45 -0.78 -6.17 -3.88
C ILE A 45 -0.56 -7.63 -4.29
N ALA A 46 0.22 -7.88 -5.35
CA ALA A 46 0.49 -9.23 -5.82
C ALA A 46 1.16 -10.11 -4.73
N ARG A 47 2.18 -9.60 -4.03
CA ARG A 47 2.88 -10.37 -2.99
C ARG A 47 1.99 -10.64 -1.77
N GLU A 48 1.25 -9.64 -1.31
CA GLU A 48 0.39 -9.80 -0.13
C GLU A 48 -0.80 -10.70 -0.44
N THR A 49 -1.45 -10.54 -1.60
CA THR A 49 -2.54 -11.42 -2.02
C THR A 49 -2.10 -12.88 -2.05
N LYS A 50 -0.92 -13.18 -2.62
CA LYS A 50 -0.37 -14.53 -2.64
C LYS A 50 -0.15 -15.06 -1.22
N LYS A 51 0.58 -14.30 -0.40
CA LYS A 51 0.92 -14.67 0.98
C LYS A 51 -0.33 -14.98 1.81
N TRP A 52 -1.31 -14.09 1.79
CA TRP A 52 -2.51 -14.26 2.61
C TRP A 52 -3.42 -15.38 2.08
N THR A 53 -3.46 -15.59 0.77
CA THR A 53 -4.16 -16.76 0.19
C THR A 53 -3.60 -18.07 0.71
N GLU A 54 -2.27 -18.22 0.70
CA GLU A 54 -1.59 -19.42 1.20
C GLU A 54 -1.82 -19.62 2.72
N ILE A 55 -1.78 -18.54 3.51
CA ILE A 55 -2.04 -18.59 4.95
C ILE A 55 -3.49 -19.04 5.24
N ILE A 56 -4.47 -18.47 4.54
CA ILE A 56 -5.89 -18.78 4.75
C ILE A 56 -6.16 -20.26 4.42
N GLN A 57 -5.65 -20.74 3.29
CA GLN A 57 -5.81 -22.12 2.85
C GLN A 57 -5.16 -23.11 3.81
N SER A 58 -3.93 -22.82 4.27
CA SER A 58 -3.21 -23.68 5.22
C SER A 58 -3.81 -23.67 6.63
N SER A 59 -4.40 -22.55 7.05
CA SER A 59 -4.99 -22.38 8.38
C SER A 59 -6.45 -22.85 8.46
N LYS A 60 -7.03 -23.33 7.36
CA LYS A 60 -8.45 -23.77 7.26
C LYS A 60 -9.45 -22.71 7.75
N ILE A 61 -9.13 -21.43 7.53
CA ILE A 61 -10.04 -20.34 7.87
C ILE A 61 -11.22 -20.37 6.91
N GLU A 62 -12.43 -20.57 7.42
CA GLU A 62 -13.65 -20.59 6.60
C GLU A 62 -13.95 -19.22 6.02
N LYS A 63 -14.35 -19.18 4.74
CA LYS A 63 -14.85 -17.97 4.12
C LYS A 63 -16.26 -17.70 4.65
N LEU A 64 -16.46 -16.54 5.26
CA LEU A 64 -17.81 -16.08 5.61
C LEU A 64 -18.60 -15.84 4.31
N ASN A 65 -19.77 -16.48 4.21
CA ASN A 65 -20.71 -16.36 3.10
C ASN A 65 -21.58 -15.11 3.23
#